data_AF-A0A8T1W181-F1
#
_entry.id   AF-A0A8T1W181-F1
#
_cell.length_a   1.000
_cell.length_b   1.000
_cell.length_c   1.000
_cell.angle_alpha   90.00
_cell.angle_beta   90.00
_cell.angle_gamma   90.00
#
_symmetry.space_group_name_H-M   'P 1'
#
loop_
_entity.id
_entity.type
_entity.pdbx_description
1 polymer ?
#
loop_
_entity_poly.entity_id
_entity_poly.type
_entity_poly.pdbx_seq_one_letter_code
_entity_poly.pdbx_strand_id
1 'polypeptide(L)'
;MAIEADNRDSNRELDKKSKISSTYPETKDLSPDEMKARRRERWRVDQANHRTRKREKELQHLRKVKRVLKLRKSFMMVQDPNMSFEEWKKTRRREQGRIYQINYWKRKRLLEENLMGEIDEIKQQIEQLQMQQSTHGTHKRRIELVETFHRSLPAGDKPQQLPDIINYVLTYGCTPALQILSDLQREEFDSMESLKLHWLWYRSQFREFSLSTILYEYLEAGEHAIVKATGDLLLGIVSKDNEQGGKSSIIVCPVLQQFEFDNGNQVVRRITSEVDFVAGVTNTKGLIDPDHIVQMLSSLSQKFEN
;
A
#
# COMPACT_ATOMS: atom_id res chain seq x y z
N MET A 1 -81.34 -1.60 -28.83
CA MET A 1 -81.10 -1.05 -30.18
C MET A 1 -80.59 0.37 -29.97
N ALA A 2 -79.28 0.57 -30.07
CA ALA A 2 -78.63 1.87 -30.11
C ALA A 2 -77.26 1.63 -30.74
N ILE A 3 -77.19 1.87 -32.05
CA ILE A 3 -75.95 2.04 -32.79
C ILE A 3 -75.86 3.55 -32.98
N GLU A 4 -74.81 4.16 -32.47
CA GLU A 4 -74.12 5.24 -33.16
C GLU A 4 -72.74 5.39 -32.53
N ALA A 5 -71.77 4.84 -33.25
CA ALA A 5 -70.36 5.12 -33.11
C ALA A 5 -70.01 6.08 -34.23
N ASP A 6 -69.52 7.27 -33.92
CA ASP A 6 -68.33 7.82 -34.55
C ASP A 6 -67.91 9.12 -33.87
N ASN A 7 -66.64 9.15 -33.47
CA ASN A 7 -65.72 10.25 -33.77
C ASN A 7 -64.35 9.88 -33.20
N ARG A 8 -63.58 9.23 -34.08
CA ARG A 8 -62.13 9.25 -34.06
C ARG A 8 -61.63 10.67 -34.38
N ASP A 9 -60.38 10.88 -34.00
CA ASP A 9 -59.48 11.95 -34.38
C ASP A 9 -59.76 13.32 -33.78
N SER A 10 -58.94 13.68 -32.78
CA SER A 10 -58.07 14.86 -32.83
C SER A 10 -57.39 15.05 -31.48
N ASN A 11 -56.17 14.54 -31.34
CA ASN A 11 -55.08 15.23 -30.65
C ASN A 11 -53.77 14.50 -30.94
N ARG A 12 -53.41 14.58 -32.22
CA ARG A 12 -52.08 14.30 -32.75
C ARG A 12 -51.39 15.66 -32.94
N GLU A 13 -51.14 16.34 -31.84
CA GLU A 13 -50.44 17.62 -31.70
C GLU A 13 -49.74 17.56 -30.34
N LEU A 14 -48.45 17.77 -30.13
CA LEU A 14 -47.34 18.24 -30.94
C LEU A 14 -46.11 17.52 -30.41
N ASP A 15 -45.68 16.44 -31.06
CA ASP A 15 -44.33 15.89 -30.84
C ASP A 15 -43.34 16.71 -31.68
N LYS A 16 -43.36 18.04 -31.47
CA LYS A 16 -42.28 18.91 -31.90
C LYS A 16 -41.10 18.57 -31.01
N LYS A 17 -40.33 17.57 -31.43
CA LYS A 17 -38.92 17.44 -31.08
C LYS A 17 -38.30 18.82 -31.33
N SER A 18 -38.19 19.62 -30.29
CA SER A 18 -37.19 20.68 -30.24
C SER A 18 -35.85 19.97 -30.27
N LYS A 19 -35.42 19.61 -31.47
CA LYS A 19 -34.02 19.56 -31.83
C LYS A 19 -33.53 20.97 -31.50
N ILE A 20 -33.10 21.16 -30.26
CA ILE A 20 -32.17 22.23 -29.94
C ILE A 20 -30.96 21.86 -30.77
N SER A 21 -30.96 22.38 -31.99
CA SER A 21 -29.81 22.59 -32.83
C SER A 21 -28.81 23.28 -31.91
N SER A 22 -27.93 22.47 -31.34
CA SER A 22 -26.77 22.97 -30.63
C SER A 22 -25.81 23.46 -31.70
N THR A 23 -26.16 24.60 -32.28
CA THR A 23 -25.29 25.41 -33.13
C THR A 23 -24.16 25.88 -32.24
N TYR A 24 -23.12 25.05 -32.11
CA TYR A 24 -21.84 25.49 -31.60
C TYR A 24 -21.06 26.08 -32.77
N PRO A 25 -20.50 27.29 -32.63
CA PRO A 25 -19.68 27.88 -33.67
C PRO A 25 -18.49 26.97 -33.98
N GLU A 26 -18.18 26.85 -35.27
CA GLU A 26 -17.01 26.16 -35.79
C GLU A 26 -15.77 26.52 -34.98
N THR A 27 -15.10 25.49 -34.46
CA THR A 27 -13.88 25.61 -33.68
C THR A 27 -12.73 26.02 -34.60
N LYS A 28 -12.50 27.32 -34.72
CA LYS A 28 -11.20 27.85 -35.12
C LYS A 28 -10.37 28.08 -33.85
N ASP A 29 -9.24 27.41 -33.80
CA ASP A 29 -8.09 27.63 -32.91
C ASP A 29 -8.36 27.69 -31.40
N LEU A 30 -8.96 26.63 -30.84
CA LEU A 30 -8.96 26.44 -29.38
C LEU A 30 -7.65 25.78 -28.95
N SER A 31 -7.03 26.35 -27.91
CA SER A 31 -5.85 25.76 -27.27
C SER A 31 -6.18 24.34 -26.76
N PRO A 32 -5.22 23.40 -26.77
CA PRO A 32 -5.40 22.07 -26.18
C PRO A 32 -6.02 22.08 -24.77
N ASP A 33 -5.68 23.09 -23.96
CA ASP A 33 -6.22 23.26 -22.61
C ASP A 33 -7.69 23.68 -22.61
N GLU A 34 -8.10 24.53 -23.55
CA GLU A 34 -9.50 24.94 -23.70
C GLU A 34 -10.37 23.79 -24.20
N MET A 35 -9.83 22.95 -25.10
CA MET A 35 -10.49 21.70 -25.50
C MET A 35 -10.68 20.75 -24.32
N LYS A 36 -9.65 20.61 -23.47
CA LYS A 36 -9.71 19.78 -22.26
C LYS A 36 -10.72 20.33 -21.25
N ALA A 37 -10.77 21.64 -21.06
CA ALA A 37 -11.77 22.30 -20.21
C ALA A 37 -13.20 22.10 -20.73
N ARG A 38 -13.44 22.25 -22.04
CA ARG A 38 -14.75 21.99 -22.64
C ARG A 38 -15.18 20.53 -22.53
N ARG A 39 -14.27 19.57 -22.64
CA ARG A 39 -14.59 18.13 -22.43
C ARG A 39 -15.01 17.87 -20.98
N ARG A 40 -14.32 18.47 -20.00
CA ARG A 40 -14.70 18.37 -18.58
C ARG A 40 -16.07 18.99 -18.31
N GLU A 41 -16.38 20.13 -18.93
CA GLU A 41 -17.68 20.78 -18.80
C GLU A 41 -18.80 19.93 -19.39
N ARG A 42 -18.61 19.40 -20.60
CA ARG A 42 -19.58 18.48 -21.24
C ARG A 42 -19.84 17.26 -20.37
N TRP A 43 -18.77 16.66 -19.82
CA TRP A 43 -18.91 15.53 -18.92
C TRP A 43 -19.71 15.86 -17.65
N ARG A 44 -19.49 17.05 -17.06
CA ARG A 44 -20.27 17.52 -15.89
C ARG A 44 -21.76 17.71 -16.24
N VAL A 45 -22.06 18.31 -17.38
CA VAL A 45 -23.44 18.51 -17.86
C VAL A 45 -24.13 17.17 -18.15
N ASP A 46 -23.44 16.24 -18.81
CA ASP A 46 -23.97 14.91 -19.10
C ASP A 46 -24.22 14.10 -17.82
N GLN A 47 -23.33 14.20 -16.84
CA GLN A 47 -23.50 13.57 -15.53
C GLN A 47 -24.71 14.15 -14.78
N ALA A 48 -24.91 15.47 -14.84
CA ALA A 48 -26.09 16.12 -14.25
C ALA A 48 -27.39 15.67 -14.94
N ASN A 49 -27.41 15.63 -16.28
CA ASN A 49 -28.54 15.15 -17.07
C ASN A 49 -28.84 13.66 -16.83
N HIS A 50 -27.82 12.85 -16.59
CA HIS A 50 -28.01 11.45 -16.23
C HIS A 50 -28.71 11.31 -14.87
N ARG A 51 -28.29 12.11 -13.87
CA ARG A 51 -28.91 12.12 -12.53
C ARG A 51 -30.36 12.56 -12.58
N THR A 52 -30.70 13.57 -13.39
CA THR A 52 -32.11 14.03 -13.53
C THR A 52 -32.99 12.97 -14.18
N ARG A 53 -32.53 12.35 -15.30
CA ARG A 53 -33.26 11.25 -15.95
C ARG A 53 -33.47 10.05 -15.02
N LYS A 54 -32.47 9.73 -14.18
CA LYS A 54 -32.58 8.66 -13.18
C LYS A 54 -33.68 8.97 -12.15
N ARG A 55 -33.68 10.18 -11.60
CA ARG A 55 -34.71 10.64 -10.64
C ARG A 55 -36.12 10.62 -11.26
N GLU A 56 -36.27 11.03 -12.52
CA GLU A 56 -37.56 10.99 -13.21
C GLU A 56 -38.09 9.56 -13.38
N LYS A 57 -37.23 8.60 -13.74
CA LYS A 57 -37.61 7.18 -13.85
C LYS A 57 -38.05 6.62 -12.50
N GLU A 58 -37.32 6.95 -11.42
CA GLU A 58 -37.68 6.55 -10.05
C GLU A 58 -39.04 7.13 -9.63
N LEU A 59 -39.28 8.42 -9.90
CA LEU A 59 -40.56 9.09 -9.66
C LEU A 59 -41.73 8.45 -10.44
N GLN A 60 -41.52 8.10 -11.70
CA GLN A 60 -42.54 7.40 -12.49
C GLN A 60 -42.85 6.01 -11.91
N HIS A 61 -41.83 5.27 -11.47
CA HIS A 61 -42.01 3.98 -10.81
C HIS A 61 -42.83 4.12 -9.52
N LEU A 62 -42.50 5.11 -8.68
CA LEU A 62 -43.25 5.40 -7.45
C LEU A 62 -44.72 5.76 -7.74
N ARG A 63 -44.99 6.55 -8.78
CA ARG A 63 -46.37 6.87 -9.19
C ARG A 63 -47.15 5.63 -9.63
N LYS A 64 -46.53 4.72 -10.38
CA LYS A 64 -47.15 3.43 -10.78
C LYS A 64 -47.47 2.57 -9.56
N VAL A 65 -46.51 2.39 -8.65
CA VAL A 65 -46.70 1.63 -7.40
C VAL A 65 -47.84 2.20 -6.56
N LYS A 66 -47.93 3.53 -6.43
CA LYS A 66 -49.00 4.20 -5.67
C LYS A 66 -50.39 3.97 -6.29
N ARG A 67 -50.52 3.94 -7.62
CA ARG A 67 -51.79 3.61 -8.30
C ARG A 67 -52.23 2.17 -8.05
N VAL A 68 -51.30 1.21 -8.16
CA VAL A 68 -51.59 -0.22 -7.90
C VAL A 68 -52.02 -0.45 -6.46
N LEU A 69 -51.36 0.20 -5.49
CA LEU A 69 -51.75 0.15 -4.08
C LEU A 69 -53.14 0.75 -3.82
N LYS A 70 -53.50 1.84 -4.51
CA LYS A 70 -54.83 2.47 -4.39
C LYS A 70 -55.94 1.55 -4.93
N LEU A 71 -55.73 0.95 -6.10
CA LEU A 71 -56.65 -0.03 -6.71
C LEU A 71 -56.85 -1.29 -5.86
N ARG A 72 -55.77 -1.78 -5.24
CA ARG A 72 -55.85 -2.96 -4.38
C ARG A 72 -56.60 -2.69 -3.07
N LYS A 73 -56.49 -1.48 -2.50
CA LYS A 73 -57.27 -1.07 -1.33
C LYS A 73 -58.77 -0.97 -1.63
N SER A 74 -59.16 -0.46 -2.79
CA SER A 74 -60.58 -0.36 -3.17
C SER A 74 -61.21 -1.73 -3.46
N PHE A 75 -60.45 -2.66 -4.06
CA PHE A 75 -60.95 -4.00 -4.36
C PHE A 75 -61.23 -4.84 -3.11
N MET A 76 -60.46 -4.66 -2.03
CA MET A 76 -60.67 -5.37 -0.75
C MET A 76 -61.85 -4.86 0.09
N MET A 77 -62.59 -3.83 -0.37
CA MET A 77 -63.72 -3.24 0.35
C MET A 77 -65.08 -3.46 -0.31
N VAL A 78 -65.15 -4.14 -1.46
CA VAL A 78 -66.42 -4.41 -2.13
C VAL A 78 -67.06 -5.62 -1.46
N GLN A 79 -68.13 -5.38 -0.69
CA GLN A 79 -69.02 -6.44 -0.21
C GLN A 79 -69.88 -6.89 -1.39
N ASP A 80 -69.87 -8.19 -1.68
CA ASP A 80 -70.76 -8.77 -2.67
C ASP A 80 -72.21 -8.62 -2.16
N PRO A 81 -73.12 -7.97 -2.90
CA PRO A 81 -74.50 -7.73 -2.45
C PRO A 81 -75.28 -9.02 -2.17
N ASN A 82 -74.83 -10.17 -2.69
CA ASN A 82 -75.46 -11.48 -2.45
C ASN A 82 -74.83 -12.29 -1.31
N MET A 83 -73.81 -11.77 -0.61
CA MET A 83 -73.11 -12.50 0.46
C MET A 83 -73.56 -12.03 1.85
N SER A 84 -73.84 -12.99 2.74
CA SER A 84 -74.19 -12.66 4.12
C SER A 84 -73.00 -12.02 4.85
N PHE A 85 -73.28 -11.18 5.85
CA PHE A 85 -72.27 -10.45 6.60
C PHE A 85 -71.24 -11.37 7.29
N GLU A 86 -71.67 -12.53 7.79
CA GLU A 86 -70.79 -13.51 8.44
C GLU A 86 -69.90 -14.25 7.43
N GLU A 87 -70.42 -14.58 6.24
CA GLU A 87 -69.61 -15.15 5.15
C GLU A 87 -68.57 -14.15 4.64
N TRP A 88 -68.94 -12.87 4.55
CA TRP A 88 -68.01 -11.80 4.19
C TRP A 88 -66.88 -11.66 5.21
N LYS A 89 -67.20 -11.64 6.52
CA LYS A 89 -66.17 -11.64 7.58
C LYS A 89 -65.24 -12.84 7.50
N LYS A 90 -65.78 -14.04 7.30
CA LYS A 90 -65.01 -15.29 7.19
C LYS A 90 -64.07 -15.25 5.98
N THR A 91 -64.56 -14.78 4.84
CA THR A 91 -63.78 -14.64 3.60
C THR A 91 -62.68 -13.60 3.76
N ARG A 92 -62.98 -12.46 4.39
CA ARG A 92 -62.00 -11.42 4.71
C ARG A 92 -60.88 -11.93 5.64
N ARG A 93 -61.21 -12.70 6.69
CA ARG A 93 -60.22 -13.29 7.60
C ARG A 93 -59.30 -14.28 6.88
N ARG A 94 -59.86 -15.14 6.00
CA ARG A 94 -59.08 -16.07 5.17
C ARG A 94 -58.11 -15.32 4.25
N GLU A 95 -58.58 -14.26 3.61
CA GLU A 95 -57.76 -13.44 2.71
C GLU A 95 -56.67 -12.68 3.47
N GLN A 96 -56.98 -12.13 4.64
CA GLN A 96 -55.97 -11.55 5.53
C GLN A 96 -54.91 -12.58 5.94
N GLY A 97 -55.31 -13.80 6.30
CA GLY A 97 -54.39 -14.90 6.59
C GLY A 97 -53.46 -15.23 5.41
N ARG A 98 -54.00 -15.30 4.19
CA ARG A 98 -53.21 -15.48 2.96
C ARG A 98 -52.21 -14.36 2.74
N ILE A 99 -52.62 -13.11 2.91
CA ILE A 99 -51.76 -11.94 2.77
C ILE A 99 -50.62 -11.96 3.80
N TYR A 100 -50.92 -12.31 5.05
CA TYR A 100 -49.89 -12.44 6.09
C TYR A 100 -48.86 -13.52 5.76
N GLN A 101 -49.30 -14.69 5.30
CA GLN A 101 -48.39 -15.76 4.87
C GLN A 101 -47.50 -15.32 3.71
N ILE A 102 -48.08 -14.71 2.66
CA ILE A 102 -47.30 -14.22 1.51
C ILE A 102 -46.28 -13.17 1.94
N ASN A 103 -46.67 -12.24 2.82
CA ASN A 103 -45.76 -11.21 3.32
C ASN A 103 -44.64 -11.79 4.18
N TYR A 104 -44.94 -12.79 5.01
CA TYR A 104 -43.94 -13.52 5.78
C TYR A 104 -42.89 -14.17 4.87
N TRP A 105 -43.33 -14.94 3.87
CA TRP A 105 -42.42 -15.59 2.91
C TRP A 105 -41.61 -14.60 2.10
N LYS A 106 -42.18 -13.44 1.76
CA LYS A 106 -41.46 -12.37 1.06
C LYS A 106 -40.36 -11.76 1.92
N ARG A 107 -40.63 -11.50 3.21
CA ARG A 107 -39.62 -10.99 4.15
C ARG A 107 -38.52 -12.02 4.40
N LYS A 108 -38.90 -13.30 4.55
CA LYS A 108 -37.96 -14.40 4.76
C LYS A 108 -36.97 -14.51 3.60
N ARG A 109 -37.45 -14.53 2.34
CA ARG A 109 -36.59 -14.57 1.16
C ARG A 109 -35.65 -13.38 1.06
N LEU A 110 -36.15 -12.16 1.32
CA LEU A 110 -35.32 -10.97 1.29
C LEU A 110 -34.21 -11.02 2.36
N LEU A 111 -34.52 -11.53 3.55
CA LEU A 111 -33.53 -11.73 4.61
C LEU A 111 -32.47 -12.75 4.20
N GLU A 112 -32.89 -13.89 3.64
CA GLU A 112 -31.98 -14.93 3.15
C GLU A 112 -31.07 -14.42 2.01
N GLU A 113 -31.62 -13.65 1.06
CA GLU A 113 -30.84 -13.02 -0.01
C GLU A 113 -29.82 -12.01 0.55
N ASN A 114 -30.21 -11.19 1.52
CA ASN A 114 -29.29 -10.24 2.17
C ASN A 114 -28.18 -10.97 2.93
N LEU A 115 -28.52 -12.00 3.72
CA LEU A 115 -27.55 -12.81 4.45
C LEU A 115 -26.57 -13.53 3.51
N MET A 116 -27.05 -14.04 2.38
CA MET A 116 -26.18 -14.63 1.36
C MET A 116 -25.21 -13.60 0.78
N GLY A 117 -25.67 -12.38 0.51
CA GLY A 117 -24.81 -11.29 0.08
C GLY A 117 -23.72 -10.93 1.11
N GLU A 118 -24.08 -10.84 2.39
CA GLU A 118 -23.12 -10.60 3.48
C GLU A 118 -22.11 -11.75 3.61
N ILE A 119 -22.55 -13.00 3.49
CA ILE A 119 -21.67 -14.18 3.52
C ILE A 119 -20.66 -14.13 2.37
N ASP A 120 -21.10 -13.77 1.16
CA ASP A 120 -20.22 -13.70 -0.01
C ASP A 120 -19.23 -12.53 0.11
N GLU A 121 -19.65 -11.38 0.66
CA GLU A 121 -18.76 -10.27 0.96
C GLU A 121 -17.68 -10.66 1.99
N ILE A 122 -18.08 -11.34 3.08
CA ILE A 122 -17.15 -11.83 4.09
C ILE A 122 -16.17 -12.85 3.50
N LYS A 123 -16.62 -13.76 2.63
CA LYS A 123 -15.73 -14.71 1.95
C LYS A 123 -14.68 -13.99 1.10
N GLN A 124 -15.08 -12.98 0.32
CA GLN A 124 -14.15 -12.19 -0.48
C GLN A 124 -13.12 -11.46 0.40
N GLN A 125 -13.54 -10.92 1.55
CA GLN A 125 -12.62 -10.31 2.51
C GLN A 125 -11.63 -11.32 3.09
N ILE A 126 -12.10 -12.54 3.43
CA ILE A 126 -11.22 -13.62 3.90
C ILE A 126 -10.20 -14.00 2.82
N GLU A 127 -10.60 -14.17 1.57
CA GLU A 127 -9.68 -14.48 0.46
C GLU A 127 -8.64 -13.37 0.25
N GLN A 128 -9.05 -12.10 0.30
CA GLN A 128 -8.13 -10.96 0.22
C GLN A 128 -7.13 -10.95 1.38
N LEU A 129 -7.60 -11.19 2.61
CA LEU A 129 -6.73 -11.25 3.79
C LEU A 129 -5.76 -12.44 3.74
N GLN A 130 -6.19 -13.59 3.22
CA GLN A 130 -5.32 -14.75 3.01
C GLN A 130 -4.24 -14.48 1.96
N MET A 131 -4.59 -13.81 0.85
CA MET A 131 -3.60 -13.36 -0.13
C MET A 131 -2.58 -12.39 0.49
N GLN A 132 -3.04 -11.43 1.29
CA GLN A 132 -2.14 -10.51 2.02
C GLN A 132 -1.26 -11.22 3.06
N GLN A 133 -1.77 -12.25 3.75
CA GLN A 133 -0.95 -13.04 4.67
C GLN A 133 0.13 -13.85 3.94
N SER A 134 -0.18 -14.37 2.75
CA SER A 134 0.79 -15.14 1.97
C SER A 134 1.98 -14.28 1.53
N THR A 135 1.74 -13.03 1.10
CA THR A 135 2.80 -12.08 0.76
C THR A 135 3.56 -11.64 2.01
N HIS A 136 2.86 -11.34 3.11
CA HIS A 136 3.48 -10.95 4.37
C HIS A 136 4.38 -12.05 4.98
N GLY A 137 4.00 -13.31 4.83
CA GLY A 137 4.82 -14.46 5.26
C GLY A 137 6.16 -14.54 4.51
N THR A 138 6.17 -14.25 3.21
CA THR A 138 7.42 -14.21 2.43
C THR A 138 8.30 -13.02 2.79
N HIS A 139 7.71 -11.85 3.07
CA HIS A 139 8.43 -10.66 3.49
C HIS A 139 9.11 -10.88 4.84
N LYS A 140 8.36 -11.41 5.81
CA LYS A 140 8.87 -11.71 7.15
C LYS A 140 10.06 -12.68 7.07
N ARG A 141 9.95 -13.73 6.27
CA ARG A 141 11.03 -14.71 6.10
C ARG A 141 12.30 -14.11 5.48
N ARG A 142 12.19 -13.16 4.55
CA ARG A 142 13.34 -12.45 3.98
C ARG A 142 13.99 -11.50 4.99
N ILE A 143 13.20 -10.81 5.81
CA ILE A 143 13.72 -10.00 6.91
C ILE A 143 14.43 -10.90 7.94
N GLU A 144 13.86 -12.04 8.30
CA GLU A 144 14.49 -13.03 9.20
C GLU A 144 15.85 -13.54 8.66
N LEU A 145 16.03 -13.64 7.34
CA LEU A 145 17.31 -13.97 6.72
C LEU A 145 18.34 -12.84 6.91
N VAL A 146 17.93 -11.58 6.74
CA VAL A 146 18.80 -10.43 6.98
C VAL A 146 19.18 -10.33 8.47
N GLU A 147 18.23 -10.54 9.37
CA GLU A 147 18.51 -10.58 10.82
C GLU A 147 19.45 -11.74 11.19
N THR A 148 19.27 -12.90 10.56
CA THR A 148 20.19 -14.04 10.70
C THR A 148 21.58 -13.69 10.19
N PHE A 149 21.69 -12.99 9.06
CA PHE A 149 22.95 -12.50 8.52
C PHE A 149 23.66 -11.59 9.54
N HIS A 150 22.99 -10.58 10.08
CA HIS A 150 23.57 -9.69 11.10
C HIS A 150 24.00 -10.44 12.37
N ARG A 151 23.22 -11.44 12.82
CA ARG A 151 23.58 -12.29 13.96
C ARG A 151 24.76 -13.23 13.67
N SER A 152 24.96 -13.61 12.41
CA SER A 152 26.07 -14.46 11.99
C SER A 152 27.40 -13.71 11.90
N LEU A 153 27.34 -12.38 11.81
CA LEU A 153 28.54 -11.57 11.90
C LEU A 153 29.10 -11.69 13.33
N PRO A 154 30.42 -11.90 13.47
CA PRO A 154 31.02 -12.23 14.75
C PRO A 154 30.79 -11.11 15.77
N ALA A 155 29.94 -11.39 16.77
CA ALA A 155 29.59 -10.48 17.85
C ALA A 155 30.51 -10.67 19.08
N GLY A 156 30.77 -9.58 19.79
CA GLY A 156 31.02 -9.60 21.23
C GLY A 156 32.38 -10.05 21.74
N ASP A 157 32.61 -11.34 21.98
CA ASP A 157 33.26 -11.66 23.27
C ASP A 157 34.54 -12.50 23.21
N LYS A 158 35.01 -12.93 22.03
CA LYS A 158 36.26 -13.69 21.93
C LYS A 158 37.20 -13.08 20.90
N PRO A 159 38.50 -12.90 21.24
CA PRO A 159 39.51 -12.55 20.25
C PRO A 159 39.60 -13.73 19.27
N GLN A 160 38.96 -13.59 18.12
CA GLN A 160 39.24 -14.47 16.99
C GLN A 160 40.63 -14.09 16.48
N GLN A 161 41.49 -15.09 16.33
CA GLN A 161 42.82 -14.91 15.77
C GLN A 161 42.64 -14.42 14.33
N LEU A 162 42.93 -13.14 14.09
CA LEU A 162 42.87 -12.57 12.76
C LEU A 162 43.86 -13.35 11.87
N PRO A 163 43.46 -13.75 10.66
CA PRO A 163 44.38 -14.30 9.68
C PRO A 163 45.56 -13.35 9.46
N ASP A 164 46.71 -13.89 9.09
CA ASP A 164 47.89 -13.09 8.75
C ASP A 164 47.57 -12.14 7.58
N ILE A 165 47.85 -10.83 7.75
CA ILE A 165 47.63 -9.77 6.75
C ILE A 165 48.34 -10.12 5.44
N ILE A 166 49.55 -10.68 5.52
CA ILE A 166 50.34 -11.03 4.34
C ILE A 166 49.62 -12.12 3.54
N ASN A 167 49.15 -13.16 4.22
CA ASN A 167 48.35 -14.21 3.58
C ASN A 167 47.02 -13.68 3.05
N TYR A 168 46.39 -12.71 3.72
CA TYR A 168 45.16 -12.09 3.25
C TYR A 168 45.36 -11.32 1.94
N VAL A 169 46.34 -10.42 1.89
CA VAL A 169 46.67 -9.65 0.69
C VAL A 169 47.05 -10.58 -0.46
N LEU A 170 47.79 -11.65 -0.17
CA LEU A 170 48.13 -12.67 -1.17
C LEU A 170 46.92 -13.46 -1.68
N THR A 171 45.90 -13.69 -0.83
CA THR A 171 44.72 -14.49 -1.18
C THR A 171 43.63 -13.66 -1.86
N TYR A 172 43.44 -12.42 -1.44
CA TYR A 172 42.31 -11.58 -1.85
C TYR A 172 42.73 -10.32 -2.63
N GLY A 173 44.04 -10.04 -2.75
CA GLY A 173 44.57 -8.96 -3.57
C GLY A 173 44.33 -7.54 -3.04
N CYS A 174 43.66 -7.41 -1.90
CA CYS A 174 43.32 -6.13 -1.27
C CYS A 174 43.76 -6.08 0.20
N THR A 175 44.07 -4.87 0.66
CA THR A 175 44.31 -4.57 2.07
C THR A 175 42.98 -4.34 2.79
N PRO A 176 42.78 -4.83 4.02
CA PRO A 176 41.50 -4.77 4.74
C PRO A 176 41.05 -3.38 5.25
N ALA A 177 41.49 -2.31 4.60
CA ALA A 177 41.57 -0.99 5.22
C ALA A 177 40.76 0.07 4.47
N LEU A 178 40.09 0.96 5.24
CA LEU A 178 39.76 2.31 4.79
C LEU A 178 41.09 3.06 4.65
N GLN A 179 41.88 2.74 3.61
CA GLN A 179 43.25 3.26 3.47
C GLN A 179 43.26 4.79 3.43
N ILE A 180 42.27 5.39 2.77
CA ILE A 180 42.07 6.82 2.75
C ILE A 180 40.56 7.08 2.72
N LEU A 181 40.03 7.86 3.66
CA LEU A 181 38.61 8.27 3.68
C LEU A 181 38.19 9.10 2.46
N SER A 182 39.18 9.61 1.73
CA SER A 182 39.07 10.44 0.53
C SER A 182 38.88 9.65 -0.77
N ASP A 183 39.19 8.35 -0.78
CA ASP A 183 39.00 7.54 -1.99
C ASP A 183 37.53 7.14 -2.13
N LEU A 184 37.02 6.99 -3.35
CA LEU A 184 35.66 6.49 -3.58
C LEU A 184 35.50 5.14 -2.86
N GLN A 185 34.86 5.14 -1.69
CA GLN A 185 34.78 4.01 -0.77
C GLN A 185 33.75 2.98 -1.22
N ARG A 186 33.94 2.41 -2.40
CA ARG A 186 33.18 1.25 -2.86
C ARG A 186 34.07 0.03 -2.78
N GLU A 187 33.77 -0.82 -1.80
CA GLU A 187 34.37 -2.13 -1.69
C GLU A 187 33.36 -3.17 -2.17
N GLU A 188 33.79 -3.99 -3.13
CA GLU A 188 33.02 -5.13 -3.62
C GLU A 188 33.66 -6.41 -3.11
N PHE A 189 32.82 -7.33 -2.64
CA PHE A 189 33.25 -8.62 -2.13
C PHE A 189 32.70 -9.71 -3.02
N ASP A 190 33.59 -10.54 -3.57
CA ASP A 190 33.22 -11.65 -4.45
C ASP A 190 32.64 -12.85 -3.68
N SER A 191 32.75 -12.85 -2.35
CA SER A 191 32.26 -13.93 -1.48
C SER A 191 31.86 -13.46 -0.09
N MET A 192 31.02 -14.27 0.57
CA MET A 192 30.60 -14.05 1.96
C MET A 192 31.77 -14.23 2.94
N GLU A 193 32.69 -15.12 2.63
CA GLU A 193 33.90 -15.39 3.40
C GLU A 193 34.81 -14.15 3.39
N SER A 194 34.99 -13.53 2.23
CA SER A 194 35.75 -12.28 2.10
C SER A 194 35.10 -11.16 2.91
N LEU A 195 33.77 -10.99 2.82
CA LEU A 195 33.04 -10.01 3.63
C LEU A 195 33.19 -10.24 5.13
N LYS A 196 33.03 -11.48 5.61
CA LYS A 196 33.18 -11.81 7.04
C LYS A 196 34.58 -11.54 7.56
N LEU A 197 35.58 -11.86 6.75
CA LEU A 197 36.97 -11.62 7.12
C LEU A 197 37.28 -10.12 7.17
N HIS A 198 36.78 -9.36 6.19
CA HIS A 198 36.90 -7.91 6.19
C HIS A 198 36.16 -7.25 7.37
N TRP A 199 35.00 -7.77 7.73
CA TRP A 199 34.26 -7.35 8.92
C TRP A 199 35.07 -7.55 10.22
N LEU A 200 35.78 -8.68 10.34
CA LEU A 200 36.68 -8.93 11.45
C LEU A 200 37.85 -7.95 11.49
N TRP A 201 38.37 -7.58 10.34
CA TRP A 201 39.43 -6.57 10.22
C TRP A 201 38.97 -5.19 10.68
N TYR A 202 37.83 -4.70 10.18
CA TYR A 202 37.26 -3.44 10.67
C TYR A 202 37.07 -3.48 12.17
N ARG A 203 36.48 -4.56 12.69
CA ARG A 203 36.30 -4.74 14.12
C ARG A 203 37.61 -4.68 14.91
N SER A 204 38.71 -5.22 14.39
CA SER A 204 40.00 -5.22 15.09
C SER A 204 40.62 -3.84 15.26
N GLN A 205 40.24 -2.87 14.43
CA GLN A 205 40.83 -1.53 14.41
C GLN A 205 40.17 -0.58 15.42
N PHE A 206 38.91 -0.87 15.78
CA PHE A 206 38.13 -0.07 16.71
C PHE A 206 38.02 -0.76 18.07
N ARG A 207 38.04 0.05 19.13
CA ARG A 207 37.80 -0.47 20.49
C ARG A 207 36.36 -0.94 20.66
N GLU A 208 35.44 -0.23 20.03
CA GLU A 208 34.02 -0.56 19.95
C GLU A 208 33.64 -0.60 18.48
N PHE A 209 33.01 -1.68 18.04
CA PHE A 209 32.53 -1.84 16.68
C PHE A 209 31.22 -2.62 16.75
N SER A 210 30.10 -1.94 16.58
CA SER A 210 28.79 -2.58 16.61
C SER A 210 27.86 -1.96 15.59
N LEU A 211 27.15 -2.84 14.87
CA LEU A 211 26.07 -2.45 13.98
C LEU A 211 24.75 -2.71 14.71
N SER A 212 23.92 -1.68 14.83
CA SER A 212 22.56 -1.78 15.36
C SER A 212 21.57 -1.44 14.26
N THR A 213 20.70 -2.38 13.91
CA THR A 213 19.63 -2.13 12.95
C THR A 213 18.41 -1.55 13.66
N ILE A 214 17.83 -0.49 13.11
CA ILE A 214 16.67 0.23 13.64
C ILE A 214 15.39 -0.16 12.89
N LEU A 215 15.47 -0.22 11.55
CA LEU A 215 14.31 -0.40 10.69
C LEU A 215 14.63 -1.36 9.54
N TYR A 216 13.65 -2.18 9.17
CA TYR A 216 13.64 -2.92 7.92
C TYR A 216 12.48 -2.47 7.04
N GLU A 217 12.77 -2.24 5.77
CA GLU A 217 11.77 -1.95 4.74
C GLU A 217 11.86 -3.02 3.66
N TYR A 218 10.71 -3.49 3.20
CA TYR A 218 10.61 -4.45 2.11
C TYR A 218 10.02 -3.77 0.87
N LEU A 219 10.68 -3.95 -0.27
CA LEU A 219 10.29 -3.40 -1.55
C LEU A 219 10.31 -4.50 -2.61
N GLU A 220 9.27 -4.58 -3.42
CA GLU A 220 9.22 -5.48 -4.58
C GLU A 220 9.50 -4.66 -5.84
N ALA A 221 10.56 -5.02 -6.56
CA ALA A 221 11.08 -4.33 -7.72
C ALA A 221 11.12 -5.29 -8.92
N GLY A 222 9.94 -5.59 -9.47
CA GLY A 222 9.80 -6.52 -10.60
C GLY A 222 10.17 -7.96 -10.21
N GLU A 223 11.25 -8.47 -10.79
CA GLU A 223 11.78 -9.82 -10.48
C GLU A 223 12.75 -9.83 -9.28
N HIS A 224 12.93 -8.69 -8.62
CA HIS A 224 13.81 -8.57 -7.47
C HIS A 224 13.00 -8.19 -6.23
N ALA A 225 13.37 -8.76 -5.10
CA ALA A 225 12.92 -8.29 -3.81
C ALA A 225 14.08 -7.62 -3.10
N ILE A 226 13.80 -6.47 -2.51
CA ILE A 226 14.79 -5.63 -1.86
C ILE A 226 14.39 -5.49 -0.39
N VAL A 227 15.26 -5.91 0.51
CA VAL A 227 15.14 -5.57 1.94
C VAL A 227 16.15 -4.48 2.22
N LYS A 228 15.67 -3.32 2.67
CA LYS A 228 16.52 -2.25 3.17
C LYS A 228 16.58 -2.34 4.69
N ALA A 229 17.78 -2.27 5.23
CA ALA A 229 18.03 -2.21 6.66
C ALA A 229 18.69 -0.86 6.97
N THR A 230 18.02 -0.06 7.78
CA THR A 230 18.54 1.23 8.26
C THR A 230 18.98 1.05 9.70
N GLY A 231 20.14 1.56 10.04
CA GLY A 231 20.71 1.42 11.37
C GLY A 231 21.84 2.39 11.64
N ASP A 232 22.58 2.09 12.70
CA ASP A 232 23.72 2.85 13.17
C ASP A 232 24.94 1.92 13.32
N LEU A 233 26.09 2.40 12.86
CA LEU A 233 27.39 1.79 13.10
C LEU A 233 28.15 2.59 14.15
N LEU A 234 28.37 1.98 15.29
CA LEU A 234 29.10 2.55 16.41
C LEU A 234 30.58 2.20 16.29
N LEU A 235 31.43 3.22 16.33
CA LEU A 235 32.87 3.16 16.17
C LEU A 235 33.57 3.83 17.36
N GLY A 236 34.30 3.05 18.16
CA GLY A 236 35.10 3.53 19.28
C GLY A 236 36.53 3.85 18.85
N ILE A 237 36.87 5.14 18.82
CA ILE A 237 38.20 5.63 18.43
C ILE A 237 39.02 5.97 19.69
N VAL A 238 40.30 5.60 19.65
CA VAL A 238 41.29 6.01 20.66
C VAL A 238 42.04 7.21 20.09
N SER A 239 41.87 8.39 20.69
CA SER A 239 42.63 9.59 20.28
C SER A 239 44.06 9.53 20.82
N LYS A 240 45.03 9.96 20.00
CA LYS A 240 46.47 10.00 20.35
C LYS A 240 46.79 10.94 21.51
N ASP A 241 45.95 11.95 21.78
CA ASP A 241 46.18 12.91 22.86
C ASP A 241 45.97 12.33 24.27
N ASN A 242 45.58 11.06 24.39
CA ASN A 242 45.04 10.48 25.62
C ASN A 242 45.79 9.22 26.09
N GLU A 243 47.09 9.08 25.80
CA GLU A 243 47.93 7.99 26.34
C GLU A 243 48.05 7.97 27.88
N GLN A 244 47.49 8.96 28.58
CA GLN A 244 47.48 9.08 30.04
C GLN A 244 46.08 9.00 30.68
N GLY A 245 45.15 8.25 30.08
CA GLY A 245 43.87 7.87 30.72
C GLY A 245 42.65 8.68 30.29
N GLY A 246 42.62 9.22 29.07
CA GLY A 246 41.51 10.03 28.56
C GLY A 246 40.34 9.25 27.95
N LYS A 247 39.16 9.89 27.96
CA LYS A 247 37.87 9.38 27.44
C LYS A 247 37.98 8.88 25.99
N SER A 248 37.48 7.67 25.71
CA SER A 248 37.21 7.20 24.35
C SER A 248 36.16 8.09 23.67
N SER A 249 36.37 8.39 22.39
CA SER A 249 35.37 9.04 21.56
C SER A 249 34.61 7.97 20.78
N ILE A 250 33.29 7.96 20.92
CA ILE A 250 32.40 7.05 20.24
C ILE A 250 31.73 7.82 19.11
N ILE A 251 31.88 7.37 17.89
CA ILE A 251 31.22 7.90 16.70
C ILE A 251 30.07 6.97 16.34
N VAL A 252 28.90 7.54 16.02
CA VAL A 252 27.72 6.77 15.61
C VAL A 252 27.36 7.19 14.20
N CYS A 253 27.68 6.35 13.22
CA CYS A 253 27.48 6.64 11.80
C CYS A 253 26.17 6.01 11.33
N PRO A 254 25.25 6.77 10.73
CA PRO A 254 24.09 6.19 10.06
C PRO A 254 24.51 5.21 8.97
N VAL A 255 23.81 4.09 8.86
CA VAL A 255 24.05 3.06 7.85
C VAL A 255 22.76 2.70 7.14
N LEU A 256 22.83 2.62 5.82
CA LEU A 256 21.81 2.03 4.97
C LEU A 256 22.38 0.79 4.28
N GLN A 257 21.76 -0.37 4.51
CA GLN A 257 22.11 -1.60 3.81
C GLN A 257 20.95 -2.06 2.94
N GLN A 258 21.25 -2.48 1.73
CA GLN A 258 20.30 -2.98 0.76
C GLN A 258 20.64 -4.43 0.41
N PHE A 259 19.69 -5.34 0.65
CA PHE A 259 19.78 -6.76 0.35
C PHE A 259 18.86 -7.08 -0.83
N GLU A 260 19.47 -7.49 -1.94
CA GLU A 260 18.74 -7.85 -3.15
C GLU A 260 18.62 -9.37 -3.25
N PHE A 261 17.40 -9.83 -3.45
CA PHE A 261 17.04 -11.24 -3.61
C PHE A 261 16.48 -11.44 -5.02
N ASP A 262 16.87 -12.53 -5.67
CA ASP A 262 16.21 -12.97 -6.91
C ASP A 262 14.82 -13.56 -6.56
N ASN A 263 13.77 -13.21 -7.32
CA ASN A 263 12.44 -13.75 -7.04
C ASN A 263 12.40 -15.27 -7.18
N GLY A 264 11.79 -15.94 -6.21
CA GLY A 264 11.69 -17.40 -6.13
C GLY A 264 12.75 -18.06 -5.25
N ASN A 265 13.92 -17.44 -5.06
CA ASN A 265 14.98 -17.97 -4.23
C ASN A 265 15.18 -17.14 -2.95
N GLN A 266 15.51 -17.81 -1.84
CA GLN A 266 15.87 -17.18 -0.57
C GLN A 266 17.36 -16.78 -0.52
N VAL A 267 17.96 -16.57 -1.70
CA VAL A 267 19.39 -16.32 -1.86
C VAL A 267 19.58 -14.83 -2.07
N VAL A 268 20.43 -14.22 -1.23
CA VAL A 268 20.86 -12.84 -1.42
C VAL A 268 21.85 -12.81 -2.57
N ARG A 269 21.55 -12.02 -3.60
CA ARG A 269 22.39 -11.81 -4.78
C ARG A 269 23.41 -10.71 -4.55
N ARG A 270 23.00 -9.62 -3.89
CA ARG A 270 23.85 -8.46 -3.66
C ARG A 270 23.49 -7.80 -2.34
N ILE A 271 24.54 -7.39 -1.61
CA ILE A 271 24.43 -6.54 -0.43
C ILE A 271 25.15 -5.25 -0.77
N THR A 272 24.46 -4.12 -0.66
CA THR A 272 25.09 -2.79 -0.77
C THR A 272 25.01 -2.13 0.59
N SER A 273 26.11 -1.58 1.10
CA SER A 273 26.12 -0.88 2.38
C SER A 273 26.67 0.53 2.19
N GLU A 274 25.95 1.52 2.69
CA GLU A 274 26.33 2.93 2.69
C GLU A 274 26.46 3.38 4.14
N VAL A 275 27.62 3.92 4.50
CA VAL A 275 27.94 4.40 5.85
C VAL A 275 28.24 5.89 5.77
N ASP A 276 27.50 6.71 6.52
CA ASP A 276 27.72 8.15 6.56
C ASP A 276 28.67 8.52 7.71
N PHE A 277 29.97 8.44 7.43
CA PHE A 277 31.01 8.82 8.39
C PHE A 277 30.99 10.31 8.72
N VAL A 278 30.61 11.18 7.77
CA VAL A 278 30.55 12.62 7.98
C VAL A 278 29.46 12.96 8.99
N ALA A 279 28.24 12.43 8.77
CA ALA A 279 27.16 12.57 9.73
C ALA A 279 27.56 12.02 11.11
N GLY A 280 28.21 10.86 11.17
CA GLY A 280 28.68 10.32 12.44
C GLY A 280 29.63 11.23 13.20
N VAL A 281 30.63 11.79 12.51
CA VAL A 281 31.61 12.72 13.08
C VAL A 281 30.94 14.04 13.53
N THR A 282 30.03 14.59 12.73
CA THR A 282 29.30 15.82 13.10
C THR A 282 28.39 15.64 14.31
N ASN A 283 27.79 14.45 14.46
CA ASN A 283 26.92 14.12 15.59
C ASN A 283 27.70 13.92 16.89
N THR A 284 29.03 13.77 16.82
CA THR A 284 29.85 13.62 18.01
C THR A 284 30.06 14.99 18.67
N LYS A 285 29.40 15.22 19.82
CA LYS A 285 29.60 16.39 20.72
C LYS A 285 29.53 17.78 20.08
N GLY A 286 28.64 17.99 19.10
CA GLY A 286 28.37 19.34 18.57
C GLY A 286 29.56 19.98 17.85
N LEU A 287 30.46 19.16 17.31
CA LEU A 287 31.55 19.59 16.44
C LEU A 287 30.98 20.06 15.10
N ILE A 288 30.81 21.37 14.95
CA ILE A 288 30.38 22.03 13.70
C ILE A 288 31.59 22.52 12.89
N ASP A 289 32.79 22.55 13.49
CA ASP A 289 33.99 23.06 12.84
C ASP A 289 34.54 22.07 11.78
N PRO A 290 34.57 22.46 10.48
CA PRO A 290 35.05 21.61 9.40
C PRO A 290 36.48 21.08 9.60
N ASP A 291 37.37 21.88 10.18
CA ASP A 291 38.77 21.48 10.37
C ASP A 291 38.88 20.32 11.39
N HIS A 292 38.07 20.36 12.45
CA HIS A 292 37.99 19.27 13.42
C HIS A 292 37.31 18.03 12.84
N ILE A 293 36.31 18.18 11.96
CA ILE A 293 35.67 17.05 11.26
C ILE A 293 36.71 16.32 10.40
N VAL A 294 37.48 17.07 9.60
CA VAL A 294 38.56 16.52 8.77
C VAL A 294 39.64 15.85 9.62
N GLN A 295 39.99 16.43 10.76
CA GLN A 295 40.96 15.83 11.69
C GLN A 295 40.46 14.52 12.30
N MET A 296 39.19 14.43 12.70
CA MET A 296 38.59 13.19 13.21
C MET A 296 38.47 12.12 12.13
N LEU A 297 38.06 12.49 10.91
CA LEU A 297 38.07 11.59 9.76
C LEU A 297 39.48 11.09 9.46
N SER A 298 40.49 11.97 9.50
CA SER A 298 41.90 11.56 9.30
C SER A 298 42.41 10.63 10.42
N SER A 299 41.84 10.73 11.62
CA SER A 299 42.17 9.84 12.74
C SER A 299 41.56 8.44 12.58
N LEU A 300 40.46 8.32 11.83
CA LEU A 300 39.97 7.01 11.39
C LEU A 300 41.01 6.38 10.45
N SER A 301 41.53 7.13 9.46
CA SER A 301 42.47 6.61 8.46
C SER A 301 43.90 6.36 8.98
N GLN A 302 44.37 7.04 10.03
CA GLN A 302 45.75 6.87 10.54
C GLN A 302 46.02 5.54 11.25
N LYS A 303 45.00 4.81 11.71
CA LYS A 303 45.19 3.48 12.31
C LYS A 303 45.52 2.38 11.29
N PHE A 304 45.48 2.70 10.00
CA PHE A 304 45.68 1.76 8.92
C PHE A 304 47.11 1.73 8.36
N GLU A 305 48.00 2.62 8.83
CA GLU A 305 49.38 2.78 8.31
C GLU A 305 50.47 2.08 9.15
N ASN A 306 50.12 1.29 10.18
CA ASN A 306 51.07 0.57 11.04
C ASN A 306 50.96 -0.95 10.92
#